data_AF-Q70Q81-F1
#
_entry.id   AF-Q70Q81-F1
#
_cell.length_a   1.000
_cell.length_b   1.000
_cell.length_c   1.000
_cell.angle_alpha   90.00
_cell.angle_beta   90.00
_cell.angle_gamma   90.00
#
_symmetry.space_group_name_H-M   'P 1'
#
loop_
_entity.id
_entity.type
_entity.pdbx_description
1 polymer ?
#
loop_
_entity_poly.entity_id
_entity_poly.type
_entity_poly.pdbx_seq_one_letter_code
_entity_poly.pdbx_strand_id
1 'polypeptide(L)' 'MEKFSLEFKKVVSEKYLEGELSLKSVARMYGISPCTVRKWAYAYREHGIRILTGKKGQLFC' A
#
# COMPACT_ATOMS: atom_id res chain seq x y z
N MET A 1 10.90 11.24 -9.72
CA MET A 1 10.31 10.57 -8.54
C MET A 1 9.23 9.63 -9.04
N GLU A 2 9.19 8.45 -8.43
CA GLU A 2 8.69 7.20 -8.98
C GLU A 2 7.21 7.23 -9.37
N LYS A 3 6.92 6.72 -10.57
CA LYS A 3 5.69 6.82 -11.35
C LYS A 3 4.59 5.88 -10.81
N PHE A 4 4.36 5.85 -9.50
CA PHE A 4 3.24 5.12 -8.91
C PHE A 4 2.09 6.09 -8.66
N SER A 5 1.12 6.09 -9.58
CA SER A 5 -0.12 6.86 -9.44
C SER A 5 -0.82 6.53 -8.12
N LEU A 6 -1.44 7.54 -7.51
CA LEU A 6 -2.20 7.37 -6.26
C LEU A 6 -3.26 6.27 -6.37
N GLU A 7 -3.86 6.14 -7.56
CA GLU A 7 -4.80 5.07 -7.88
C GLU A 7 -4.18 3.68 -7.75
N PHE A 8 -2.94 3.49 -8.20
CA PHE A 8 -2.28 2.18 -8.08
C PHE A 8 -2.09 1.78 -6.61
N LYS A 9 -1.68 2.73 -5.76
CA LYS A 9 -1.54 2.48 -4.33
C LYS A 9 -2.88 2.17 -3.66
N LYS A 10 -3.96 2.82 -4.12
CA LYS A 10 -5.34 2.58 -3.66
C LYS A 10 -5.80 1.19 -4.04
N VAL A 11 -5.67 0.80 -5.31
CA VAL A 11 -6.04 -0.51 -5.84
C VAL A 11 -5.35 -1.64 -5.08
N VAL A 12 -4.05 -1.51 -4.82
CA VAL A 12 -3.29 -2.51 -4.05
C VAL A 12 -3.78 -2.61 -2.60
N SER A 13 -4.09 -1.48 -1.97
CA SER A 13 -4.58 -1.43 -0.58
C SER A 13 -6.00 -1.99 -0.47
N GLU A 14 -6.89 -1.65 -1.40
CA GLU A 14 -8.25 -2.18 -1.50
C GLU A 14 -8.23 -3.68 -1.76
N LYS A 15 -7.42 -4.17 -2.70
CA LYS A 15 -7.29 -5.62 -2.95
C LYS A 15 -6.77 -6.41 -1.76
N TYR A 16 -5.92 -5.81 -0.94
CA TYR A 16 -5.51 -6.40 0.33
C TYR A 16 -6.67 -6.41 1.36
N LEU A 17 -7.44 -5.33 1.45
CA LEU A 17 -8.56 -5.19 2.37
C LEU A 17 -9.79 -6.04 1.98
N GLU A 18 -9.98 -6.29 0.69
CA GLU A 18 -11.02 -7.17 0.13
C GLU A 18 -10.84 -8.63 0.60
N GLY A 19 -9.69 -8.96 1.20
CA GLY A 19 -9.49 -10.18 1.96
C GLY A 19 -9.24 -11.43 1.13
N GLU A 20 -9.19 -11.30 -0.21
CA GLU A 20 -8.99 -12.43 -1.11
C GLU A 20 -7.57 -13.01 -1.03
N LEU A 21 -6.57 -12.22 -0.62
CA LEU A 21 -5.16 -12.59 -0.71
C LEU A 21 -4.34 -12.11 0.48
N SER A 22 -3.48 -12.99 0.98
CA SER A 22 -2.44 -12.63 1.96
C SER A 22 -1.52 -11.54 1.42
N LEU A 23 -1.01 -10.70 2.31
CA LEU A 23 -0.11 -9.59 2.00
C LEU A 23 1.09 -10.00 1.12
N LYS A 24 1.66 -11.19 1.36
CA LYS A 24 2.73 -11.78 0.53
C LYS A 24 2.27 -12.12 -0.89
N SER A 25 1.03 -12.59 -1.05
CA SER A 25 0.47 -12.96 -2.35
C SER A 25 0.17 -11.71 -3.18
N VAL A 26 -0.42 -10.68 -2.58
CA VAL A 26 -0.66 -9.38 -3.22
C VAL A 26 0.67 -8.73 -3.63
N ALA A 27 1.64 -8.70 -2.70
CA ALA A 27 3.00 -8.24 -2.96
C ALA A 27 3.64 -8.94 -4.17
N ARG A 28 3.53 -10.28 -4.24
CA ARG A 28 4.07 -11.07 -5.34
C ARG A 28 3.32 -10.84 -6.66
N MET A 29 1.99 -10.70 -6.65
CA MET A 29 1.20 -10.45 -7.87
C MET A 29 1.54 -9.11 -8.52
N TYR A 30 1.73 -8.07 -7.71
CA TYR A 30 2.04 -6.73 -8.21
C TYR A 30 3.55 -6.43 -8.26
N GLY A 31 4.41 -7.40 -7.88
CA GLY A 31 5.86 -7.23 -7.86
C GLY A 31 6.38 -6.18 -6.87
N ILE A 32 5.63 -5.95 -5.78
CA ILE A 32 5.93 -4.92 -4.78
C ILE A 32 6.37 -5.58 -3.49
N SER A 33 7.26 -4.93 -2.74
CA SER A 33 7.67 -5.45 -1.43
C SER A 33 6.48 -5.55 -0.46
N PRO A 34 6.36 -6.65 0.30
CA PRO A 34 5.27 -6.82 1.26
C PRO A 34 5.25 -5.71 2.32
N CYS A 35 6.42 -5.21 2.74
CA CYS A 35 6.52 -4.09 3.66
C CYS A 35 5.87 -2.80 3.09
N THR A 36 5.94 -2.60 1.77
CA THR A 36 5.31 -1.46 1.08
C THR A 36 3.79 -1.59 1.07
N VAL A 37 3.28 -2.79 0.76
CA VAL A 37 1.83 -3.08 0.82
C VAL A 37 1.29 -2.86 2.23
N ARG A 38 2.02 -3.31 3.26
CA ARG A 38 1.66 -3.08 4.67
C ARG A 38 1.57 -1.59 5.00
N LYS A 39 2.57 -0.82 4.57
CA LYS A 39 2.60 0.64 4.77
C LYS A 39 1.42 1.33 4.10
N TRP A 40 1.06 0.92 2.89
CA TRP A 40 -0.09 1.51 2.20
C TRP A 40 -1.41 1.15 2.86
N ALA A 41 -1.60 -0.13 3.24
CA ALA A 41 -2.77 -0.57 3.98
C ALA A 41 -2.93 0.16 5.33
N TYR A 42 -1.82 0.37 6.06
CA TYR A 42 -1.82 1.10 7.33
C TYR A 42 -2.16 2.58 7.14
N ALA A 43 -1.48 3.25 6.19
CA ALA A 43 -1.76 4.64 5.84
C ALA A 43 -3.21 4.84 5.37
N TYR A 44 -3.75 3.88 4.61
CA TYR A 44 -5.12 3.87 4.14
C TYR A 44 -6.12 3.69 5.31
N ARG A 45 -5.80 2.86 6.29
CA ARG A 45 -6.63 2.64 7.49
C ARG A 45 -6.68 3.85 8.41
N GLU A 46 -5.54 4.49 8.67
CA GLU A 46 -5.48 5.59 9.65
C GLU A 46 -6.01 6.93 9.09
N HIS A 47 -5.76 7.20 7.81
CA HIS A 47 -6.00 8.54 7.25
C HIS A 47 -6.52 8.52 5.80
N GLY A 48 -6.78 7.34 5.24
CA GLY A 48 -7.23 7.18 3.86
C GLY A 48 -6.17 7.52 2.80
N ILE A 49 -6.62 7.77 1.58
CA ILE A 49 -5.74 8.03 0.41
C ILE A 49 -4.88 9.30 0.56
N ARG A 50 -5.23 10.17 1.53
CA ARG A 50 -4.61 11.48 1.76
C ARG A 50 -3.20 11.40 2.33
N ILE A 51 -2.78 10.27 2.90
CA ILE A 51 -1.39 10.04 3.34
C ILE A 51 -0.53 9.38 2.24
N LEU A 52 -1.13 8.66 1.28
CA LEU A 52 -0.40 8.05 0.16
C LEU A 52 0.26 9.09 -0.77
N THR A 53 -0.17 10.35 -0.65
CA THR A 53 0.33 11.53 -1.38
C THR A 53 1.39 12.34 -0.62
N GLY A 54 1.66 12.10 0.67
CA GLY A 54 2.30 13.14 1.49
C GLY A 54 3.17 12.66 2.65
N LYS A 55 4.48 12.81 2.44
CA LYS A 55 5.58 12.90 3.41
C LYS A 55 6.14 11.60 4.01
N LYS A 56 7.42 11.45 3.68
CA LYS A 56 8.40 10.52 4.23
C LYS A 56 8.45 10.72 5.75
N GLY A 57 8.10 9.70 6.52
CA GLY A 57 8.19 9.82 7.96
C GLY A 57 7.48 8.71 8.73
N GLN A 58 7.76 7.44 8.45
CA GLN A 58 7.81 6.46 9.54
C GLN A 58 8.56 5.21 9.11
N LEU A 59 9.73 5.05 9.71
CA LEU A 59 10.39 3.78 9.90
C LEU A 59 9.46 2.88 10.71
N PHE A 60 9.04 1.77 10.14
CA PHE A 60 8.94 0.49 10.85
C PHE A 60 9.24 -0.58 9.79
N CYS A 61 10.41 -1.20 9.92
CA CYS A 61 10.73 -2.46 9.24
C CYS A 61 10.05 -3.58 10.00
#